data_AF-A0A8T4JA90-F1
#
_entry.id   AF-A0A8T4JA90-F1
#
_cell.length_a   1.000
_cell.length_b   1.000
_cell.length_c   1.000
_cell.angle_alpha   90.00
_cell.angle_beta   90.00
_cell.angle_gamma   90.00
#
_symmetry.space_group_name_H-M   'P 1'
#
loop_
_entity.id
_entity.type
_entity.pdbx_description
1 polymer ?
#
loop_
_entity_poly.entity_id
_entity_poly.type
_entity_poly.pdbx_seq_one_letter_code
_entity_poly.pdbx_strand_id
1 'polypeptide(L)'
;ELERIVKNIVTTQQAIYEKTRKQDSLVAKTYSLAKKTLFGRGVALEELFDTQQSNVHRLINYGNNVVDRMVKELDELHTYTNSNIDRNAEEYTRAKKVNRLLPKMAKEYEATVGQRKKLSKENPAYFALDKKLRKLWYDISELEKQAEIVQGDKQYTENERGFLEDLTGRLTTFCSCTQKILRRGEQINGTISQVKRAYFLVPEGRRTISALQNAIGNMRNTVDDMHGYLVQSNNEL
;
A
#
# COMPACT_ATOMS: atom_id res chain seq x y z
N GLU A 1 -69.04 -0.24 12.35
CA GLU A 1 -67.71 0.41 12.40
C GLU A 1 -66.57 -0.60 12.52
N LEU A 2 -66.61 -1.53 13.47
CA LEU A 2 -65.60 -2.59 13.66
C LEU A 2 -65.39 -3.49 12.42
N GLU A 3 -66.46 -3.92 11.74
CA GLU A 3 -66.32 -4.68 10.48
C GLU A 3 -65.54 -3.94 9.39
N ARG A 4 -65.73 -2.61 9.29
CA ARG A 4 -65.00 -1.76 8.33
C ARG A 4 -63.51 -1.74 8.67
N ILE A 5 -63.17 -1.66 9.95
CA ILE A 5 -61.79 -1.67 10.44
C ILE A 5 -61.14 -3.03 10.16
N VAL A 6 -61.82 -4.15 10.47
CA VAL A 6 -61.32 -5.50 10.20
C VAL A 6 -61.11 -5.74 8.71
N LYS A 7 -62.05 -5.33 7.86
CA LYS A 7 -61.93 -5.47 6.39
C LYS A 7 -60.76 -4.66 5.83
N ASN A 8 -60.53 -3.45 6.35
CA ASN A 8 -59.37 -2.64 5.98
C ASN A 8 -58.05 -3.28 6.44
N ILE A 9 -58.00 -3.88 7.63
CA ILE A 9 -56.79 -4.57 8.13
C ILE A 9 -56.45 -5.78 7.26
N VAL A 10 -57.44 -6.62 6.93
CA VAL A 10 -57.24 -7.82 6.09
C VAL A 10 -56.77 -7.42 4.69
N THR A 11 -57.42 -6.44 4.06
CA THR A 11 -57.03 -5.95 2.73
C THR A 11 -55.61 -5.39 2.74
N THR A 12 -55.23 -4.65 3.79
CA THR A 12 -53.87 -4.13 3.96
C THR A 12 -52.84 -5.24 4.13
N GLN A 13 -53.14 -6.25 4.96
CA GLN A 13 -52.26 -7.41 5.15
C GLN A 13 -52.04 -8.20 3.85
N GLN A 14 -53.09 -8.35 3.05
CA GLN A 14 -53.04 -9.07 1.77
C GLN A 14 -52.21 -8.30 0.73
N ALA A 15 -52.35 -6.98 0.67
CA ALA A 15 -51.53 -6.12 -0.18
C ALA A 15 -50.05 -6.14 0.24
N ILE A 16 -49.76 -6.13 1.55
CA ILE A 16 -48.40 -6.28 2.07
C ILE A 16 -47.82 -7.64 1.68
N TYR A 17 -48.58 -8.72 1.88
CA TYR A 17 -48.17 -10.08 1.53
C TYR A 17 -47.82 -10.22 0.04
N GLU A 18 -48.67 -9.70 -0.86
CA GLU A 18 -48.40 -9.72 -2.30
C GLU A 18 -47.17 -8.91 -2.69
N LYS A 19 -46.96 -7.75 -2.05
CA LYS A 19 -45.81 -6.89 -2.29
C LYS A 19 -44.51 -7.58 -1.85
N THR A 20 -44.51 -8.21 -0.67
CA THR A 20 -43.39 -9.01 -0.16
C THR A 20 -43.10 -10.20 -1.06
N ARG A 21 -44.12 -10.94 -1.53
CA ARG A 21 -43.97 -12.06 -2.45
C ARG A 21 -43.36 -11.65 -3.80
N LYS A 22 -43.78 -10.50 -4.36
CA LYS A 22 -43.21 -9.96 -5.60
C LYS A 22 -41.75 -9.55 -5.40
N GLN A 23 -41.42 -8.95 -4.25
CA GLN A 23 -40.06 -8.56 -3.91
C GLN A 23 -39.14 -9.77 -3.73
N ASP A 24 -39.61 -10.84 -3.07
CA ASP A 24 -38.88 -12.10 -2.93
C ASP A 24 -38.59 -12.77 -4.29
N SER A 25 -39.57 -12.75 -5.21
CA SER A 25 -39.40 -13.25 -6.58
C SER A 25 -38.34 -12.45 -7.34
N LEU A 26 -38.32 -11.12 -7.17
CA LEU A 26 -37.33 -10.25 -7.80
C LEU A 26 -35.93 -10.52 -7.24
N VAL A 27 -35.79 -10.61 -5.92
CA VAL A 27 -34.51 -10.91 -5.24
C VAL A 27 -33.98 -12.27 -5.70
N ALA A 28 -34.82 -13.30 -5.76
CA ALA A 28 -34.42 -14.62 -6.23
C ALA A 28 -33.96 -14.61 -7.70
N LYS A 29 -34.64 -13.86 -8.57
CA LYS A 29 -34.25 -13.70 -9.99
C LYS A 29 -32.93 -12.94 -10.14
N THR A 30 -32.78 -11.81 -9.47
CA THR A 30 -31.54 -11.00 -9.51
C THR A 30 -30.36 -11.79 -8.95
N TYR A 31 -30.59 -12.55 -7.88
CA TYR A 31 -29.61 -13.44 -7.29
C TYR A 31 -29.22 -14.58 -8.23
N SER A 32 -30.19 -15.26 -8.87
CA SER A 32 -29.91 -16.29 -9.87
C SER A 32 -29.14 -15.73 -11.07
N LEU A 33 -29.46 -14.51 -11.48
CA LEU A 33 -28.78 -13.84 -12.58
C LEU A 33 -27.34 -13.49 -12.20
N ALA A 34 -27.12 -12.84 -11.05
CA ALA A 34 -25.79 -12.53 -10.53
C ALA A 34 -24.94 -13.79 -10.34
N LYS A 35 -25.52 -14.87 -9.80
CA LYS A 35 -24.87 -16.18 -9.65
C LYS A 35 -24.40 -16.74 -11.00
N LYS A 36 -25.28 -16.73 -11.99
CA LYS A 36 -24.98 -17.23 -13.34
C LYS A 36 -23.94 -16.37 -14.08
N THR A 37 -24.04 -15.05 -13.95
CA THR A 37 -23.20 -14.10 -14.68
C THR A 37 -21.79 -13.97 -14.08
N LEU A 38 -21.67 -13.99 -12.75
CA LEU A 38 -20.37 -13.79 -12.08
C LEU A 38 -19.59 -15.09 -11.88
N PHE A 39 -20.27 -16.24 -11.78
CA PHE A 39 -19.65 -17.46 -11.24
C PHE A 39 -19.92 -18.75 -12.05
N GLY A 40 -20.64 -18.67 -13.18
CA GLY A 40 -20.95 -19.81 -14.03
C GLY A 40 -22.06 -20.73 -13.50
N ARG A 41 -22.40 -21.78 -14.25
CA ARG A 41 -23.41 -22.78 -13.85
C ARG A 41 -22.77 -23.79 -12.89
N GLY A 42 -23.30 -23.92 -11.67
CA GLY A 42 -23.10 -25.09 -10.81
C GLY A 42 -22.38 -24.87 -9.48
N VAL A 43 -21.72 -23.74 -9.24
CA VAL A 43 -20.97 -23.53 -7.98
C VAL A 43 -21.93 -23.23 -6.82
N ALA A 44 -21.75 -23.90 -5.69
CA ALA A 44 -22.51 -23.58 -4.48
C ALA A 44 -22.06 -22.21 -3.94
N LEU A 45 -22.98 -21.41 -3.39
CA LEU A 45 -22.61 -20.08 -2.88
C LEU A 45 -21.59 -20.17 -1.73
N GLU A 46 -21.66 -21.24 -0.96
CA GLU A 46 -20.72 -21.53 0.11
C GLU A 46 -19.30 -21.74 -0.43
N GLU A 47 -19.14 -22.56 -1.47
CA GLU A 47 -17.87 -22.75 -2.18
C GLU A 47 -17.32 -21.43 -2.74
N LEU A 48 -18.20 -20.53 -3.19
CA LEU A 48 -17.80 -19.20 -3.65
C LEU A 48 -17.25 -18.34 -2.51
N PHE A 49 -17.92 -18.30 -1.35
CA PHE A 49 -17.39 -17.57 -0.20
C PHE A 49 -16.04 -18.12 0.24
N ASP A 50 -15.90 -19.44 0.31
CA ASP A 50 -14.65 -20.09 0.73
C ASP A 50 -13.52 -19.84 -0.27
N THR A 51 -13.83 -19.91 -1.57
CA THR A 51 -12.87 -19.59 -2.63
C THR A 51 -12.41 -18.13 -2.54
N GLN A 52 -13.33 -17.19 -2.32
CA GLN A 52 -12.99 -15.77 -2.21
C GLN A 52 -12.18 -15.48 -0.94
N GLN A 53 -12.52 -16.09 0.20
CA GLN A 53 -11.72 -15.97 1.43
C GLN A 53 -10.31 -16.53 1.23
N SER A 54 -10.18 -17.71 0.62
CA SER A 54 -8.89 -18.32 0.27
C SER A 54 -8.05 -17.41 -0.63
N ASN A 55 -8.66 -16.83 -1.68
CA ASN A 55 -7.98 -15.92 -2.59
C ASN A 55 -7.48 -14.65 -1.88
N VAL A 56 -8.30 -14.06 -1.01
CA VAL A 56 -7.90 -12.88 -0.23
C VAL A 56 -6.79 -13.23 0.75
N HIS A 57 -6.85 -14.40 1.40
CA HIS A 57 -5.79 -14.87 2.29
C HIS A 57 -4.46 -15.08 1.54
N ARG A 58 -4.50 -15.67 0.34
CA ARG A 58 -3.31 -15.81 -0.53
C ARG A 58 -2.74 -14.45 -0.94
N LEU A 59 -3.60 -13.49 -1.30
CA LEU A 59 -3.19 -12.13 -1.62
C LEU A 59 -2.48 -11.48 -0.42
N ILE A 60 -3.02 -11.64 0.79
CA ILE A 60 -2.42 -11.11 2.01
C ILE A 60 -1.05 -11.73 2.27
N ASN A 61 -0.95 -13.05 2.20
CA ASN A 61 0.33 -13.75 2.42
C ASN A 61 1.37 -13.35 1.37
N TYR A 62 0.98 -13.26 0.10
CA TYR A 62 1.88 -12.80 -0.96
C TYR A 62 2.33 -11.35 -0.75
N GLY A 63 1.39 -10.45 -0.44
CA GLY A 63 1.71 -9.05 -0.20
C GLY A 63 2.60 -8.84 1.03
N ASN A 64 2.40 -9.59 2.12
CA ASN A 64 3.29 -9.57 3.28
C ASN A 64 4.72 -9.97 2.88
N ASN A 65 4.88 -11.06 2.13
CA ASN A 65 6.20 -11.48 1.64
C ASN A 65 6.88 -10.43 0.75
N VAL A 66 6.10 -9.69 -0.05
CA VAL A 66 6.61 -8.59 -0.88
C VAL A 66 7.05 -7.42 -0.01
N VAL A 67 6.24 -7.02 0.98
CA VAL A 67 6.58 -5.95 1.92
C VAL A 67 7.85 -6.30 2.71
N ASP A 68 7.96 -7.51 3.24
CA ASP A 68 9.13 -7.94 4.01
C ASP A 68 10.42 -7.87 3.19
N ARG A 69 10.38 -8.32 1.92
CA ARG A 69 11.53 -8.19 1.01
C ARG A 69 11.89 -6.74 0.74
N MET A 70 10.90 -5.90 0.48
CA MET A 70 11.14 -4.49 0.18
C MET A 70 11.68 -3.72 1.39
N VAL A 71 11.23 -4.04 2.60
CA VAL A 71 11.78 -3.48 3.83
C VAL A 71 13.25 -3.87 3.96
N LYS A 72 13.61 -5.12 3.66
CA LYS A 72 15.01 -5.57 3.67
C LYS A 72 15.85 -4.87 2.60
N GLU A 73 15.35 -4.77 1.37
CA GLU A 73 16.05 -4.06 0.28
C GLU A 73 16.24 -2.57 0.60
N LEU A 74 15.26 -1.93 1.25
CA LEU A 74 15.38 -0.55 1.74
C LEU A 74 16.46 -0.40 2.81
N ASP A 75 16.56 -1.36 3.74
CA ASP A 75 17.57 -1.34 4.79
C ASP A 75 18.99 -1.54 4.21
N GLU A 76 19.13 -2.45 3.24
CA GLU A 76 20.36 -2.65 2.48
C GLU A 76 20.77 -1.39 1.70
N LEU A 77 19.82 -0.72 1.04
CA LEU A 77 20.05 0.55 0.35
C LEU A 77 20.46 1.68 1.28
N HIS A 78 19.82 1.80 2.45
CA HIS A 78 20.22 2.79 3.46
C HIS A 78 21.64 2.51 3.98
N THR A 79 21.96 1.25 4.26
CA THR A 79 23.30 0.84 4.71
C THR A 79 24.36 1.16 3.66
N TYR A 80 24.08 0.85 2.39
CA TYR A 80 24.95 1.19 1.27
C TYR A 80 25.12 2.71 1.13
N THR A 81 24.02 3.46 1.20
CA THR A 81 24.05 4.93 1.10
C THR A 81 24.89 5.56 2.22
N ASN A 82 24.74 5.09 3.45
CA ASN A 82 25.54 5.56 4.59
C ASN A 82 27.03 5.25 4.40
N SER A 83 27.36 4.05 3.92
CA SER A 83 28.76 3.67 3.62
C SER A 83 29.37 4.55 2.53
N ASN A 84 28.57 4.90 1.51
CA ASN A 84 28.98 5.83 0.47
C ASN A 84 29.20 7.26 1.01
N ILE A 85 28.39 7.73 1.96
CA ILE A 85 28.60 9.04 2.61
C ILE A 85 29.98 9.09 3.29
N ASP A 86 30.38 8.03 3.98
CA ASP A 86 31.69 7.96 4.63
C ASP A 86 32.83 7.99 3.61
N ARG A 87 32.73 7.22 2.52
CA ARG A 87 33.70 7.24 1.41
C ARG A 87 33.83 8.64 0.79
N ASN A 88 32.70 9.31 0.61
CA ASN A 88 32.64 10.66 0.03
C ASN A 88 33.28 11.72 0.96
N ALA A 89 33.25 11.53 2.28
CA ALA A 89 33.89 12.43 3.22
C ALA A 89 35.42 12.41 3.09
N GLU A 90 36.01 11.25 2.80
CA GLU A 90 37.45 11.13 2.52
C GLU A 90 37.82 11.81 1.20
N GLU A 91 37.02 11.59 0.14
CA GLU A 91 37.20 12.25 -1.16
C GLU A 91 37.09 13.77 -1.04
N TYR A 92 36.11 14.28 -0.28
CA TYR A 92 35.97 15.71 0.01
C TYR A 92 37.22 16.28 0.70
N THR A 93 37.82 15.52 1.61
CA THR A 93 39.04 15.92 2.31
C THR A 93 40.23 15.99 1.35
N ARG A 94 40.36 15.02 0.43
CA ARG A 94 41.37 15.04 -0.65
C ARG A 94 41.15 16.23 -1.59
N ALA A 95 39.93 16.44 -2.05
CA ALA A 95 39.53 17.56 -2.90
C ALA A 95 39.91 18.92 -2.28
N LYS A 96 39.59 19.09 -0.99
CA LYS A 96 39.90 20.32 -0.23
C LYS A 96 41.41 20.55 -0.14
N LYS A 97 42.21 19.49 0.02
CA LYS A 97 43.68 19.58 0.05
C LYS A 97 44.23 20.00 -1.32
N VAL A 98 43.78 19.37 -2.40
CA VAL A 98 44.19 19.71 -3.78
C VAL A 98 43.85 21.15 -4.12
N ASN A 99 42.59 21.56 -3.91
CA ASN A 99 42.12 22.93 -4.17
C ASN A 99 42.87 24.00 -3.35
N ARG A 100 43.39 23.64 -2.17
CA ARG A 100 44.19 24.55 -1.33
C ARG A 100 45.65 24.63 -1.75
N LEU A 101 46.24 23.52 -2.21
CA LEU A 101 47.68 23.43 -2.48
C LEU A 101 48.03 23.83 -3.92
N LEU A 102 47.24 23.42 -4.89
CA LEU A 102 47.54 23.62 -6.31
C LEU A 102 47.75 25.12 -6.66
N PRO A 103 46.88 26.06 -6.24
CA PRO A 103 47.08 27.49 -6.54
C PRO A 103 48.31 28.07 -5.83
N LYS A 104 48.64 27.56 -4.64
CA LYS A 104 49.80 28.02 -3.86
C LYS A 104 51.10 27.58 -4.53
N MET A 105 51.17 26.33 -4.96
CA MET A 105 52.34 25.78 -5.64
C MET A 105 52.53 26.40 -7.02
N ALA A 106 51.44 26.64 -7.77
CA ALA A 106 51.48 27.37 -9.04
C ALA A 106 52.04 28.79 -8.86
N LYS A 107 51.55 29.54 -7.86
CA LYS A 107 52.06 30.88 -7.54
C LYS A 107 53.53 30.87 -7.10
N GLU A 108 53.93 29.88 -6.30
CA GLU A 108 55.33 29.71 -5.90
C GLU A 108 56.23 29.36 -7.09
N TYR A 109 55.75 28.53 -8.01
CA TYR A 109 56.44 28.19 -9.25
C TYR A 109 56.66 29.43 -10.11
N GLU A 110 55.62 30.22 -10.37
CA GLU A 110 55.71 31.49 -11.13
C GLU A 110 56.70 32.46 -10.50
N ALA A 111 56.64 32.65 -9.17
CA ALA A 111 57.57 33.51 -8.44
C ALA A 111 59.02 33.01 -8.57
N THR A 112 59.24 31.70 -8.46
CA THR A 112 60.55 31.05 -8.59
C THR A 112 61.10 31.19 -10.01
N VAL A 113 60.25 31.06 -11.04
CA VAL A 113 60.61 31.32 -12.45
C VAL A 113 61.04 32.78 -12.62
N GLY A 114 60.28 33.72 -12.05
CA GLY A 114 60.59 35.15 -12.08
C GLY A 114 61.92 35.49 -11.42
N GLN A 115 62.27 34.83 -10.32
CA GLN A 115 63.58 34.97 -9.65
C GLN A 115 64.71 34.35 -10.49
N ARG A 116 64.54 33.14 -11.02
CA ARG A 116 65.56 32.47 -11.84
C ARG A 116 65.91 33.28 -13.09
N LYS A 117 64.91 33.89 -13.74
CA LYS A 117 65.11 34.73 -14.95
C LYS A 117 66.01 35.96 -14.72
N LYS A 118 66.16 36.40 -13.46
CA LYS A 118 67.00 37.56 -13.09
C LYS A 118 68.46 37.17 -12.79
N LEU A 119 68.79 35.87 -12.80
CA LEU A 119 70.11 35.36 -12.47
C LEU A 119 70.84 34.81 -13.70
N SER A 120 72.15 35.04 -13.77
CA SER A 120 73.04 34.38 -14.72
C SER A 120 73.20 32.89 -14.40
N LYS A 121 73.47 32.06 -15.42
CA LYS A 121 73.79 30.63 -15.27
C LYS A 121 75.10 30.38 -14.50
N GLU A 122 75.96 31.39 -14.37
CA GLU A 122 77.19 31.32 -13.58
C GLU A 122 76.92 31.48 -12.07
N ASN A 123 75.73 31.96 -11.69
CA ASN A 123 75.35 32.15 -10.30
C ASN A 123 74.93 30.81 -9.66
N PRO A 124 75.55 30.35 -8.57
CA PRO A 124 75.14 29.11 -7.88
C PRO A 124 73.66 29.07 -7.47
N ALA A 125 73.06 30.23 -7.17
CA ALA A 125 71.63 30.33 -6.85
C ALA A 125 70.72 30.00 -8.06
N TYR A 126 71.22 30.13 -9.30
CA TYR A 126 70.49 29.71 -10.50
C TYR A 126 70.17 28.21 -10.46
N PHE A 127 71.16 27.37 -10.15
CA PHE A 127 70.99 25.92 -10.11
C PHE A 127 70.13 25.47 -8.91
N ALA A 128 70.21 26.18 -7.78
CA ALA A 128 69.33 25.94 -6.65
C ALA A 128 67.86 26.23 -6.99
N LEU A 129 67.58 27.34 -7.68
CA LEU A 129 66.24 27.66 -8.17
C LEU A 129 65.79 26.68 -9.27
N ASP A 130 66.67 26.23 -10.17
CA ASP A 130 66.34 25.23 -11.18
C ASP A 130 65.90 23.90 -10.55
N LYS A 131 66.64 23.42 -9.53
CA LYS A 131 66.27 22.22 -8.78
C LYS A 131 64.93 22.40 -8.07
N LYS A 132 64.67 23.58 -7.50
CA LYS A 132 63.38 23.91 -6.86
C LYS A 132 62.24 23.92 -7.88
N LEU A 133 62.45 24.48 -9.07
CA LEU A 133 61.46 24.49 -10.16
C LEU A 133 61.10 23.09 -10.62
N ARG A 134 62.09 22.19 -10.78
CA ARG A 134 61.81 20.79 -11.15
C ARG A 134 60.96 20.08 -10.10
N LYS A 135 61.26 20.31 -8.81
CA LYS A 135 60.47 19.77 -7.71
C LYS A 135 59.04 20.32 -7.73
N LEU A 136 58.87 21.64 -7.82
CA LEU A 136 57.56 22.28 -7.87
C LEU A 136 56.75 21.82 -9.08
N TRP A 137 57.38 21.66 -10.25
CA TRP A 137 56.72 21.14 -11.45
C TRP A 137 56.20 19.72 -11.25
N TYR A 138 57.02 18.83 -10.64
CA TYR A 138 56.60 17.48 -10.32
C TYR A 138 55.44 17.46 -9.32
N ASP A 139 55.54 18.25 -8.24
CA ASP A 139 54.51 18.34 -7.22
C ASP A 139 53.19 18.92 -7.78
N ILE A 140 53.26 19.92 -8.67
CA ILE A 140 52.09 20.47 -9.38
C ILE A 140 51.46 19.42 -10.28
N SER A 141 52.25 18.74 -11.11
CA SER A 141 51.75 17.72 -12.03
C SER A 141 51.06 16.56 -11.28
N GLU A 142 51.58 16.17 -10.12
CA GLU A 142 50.95 15.16 -9.27
C GLU A 142 49.64 15.66 -8.66
N LEU A 143 49.58 16.93 -8.21
CA LEU A 143 48.34 17.53 -7.72
C LEU A 143 47.28 17.72 -8.82
N GLU A 144 47.69 18.00 -10.06
CA GLU A 144 46.78 18.09 -11.21
C GLU A 144 46.14 16.73 -11.52
N LYS A 145 46.91 15.65 -11.51
CA LYS A 145 46.37 14.28 -11.62
C LYS A 145 45.39 13.95 -10.51
N GLN A 146 45.71 14.33 -9.27
CA GLN A 146 44.80 14.14 -8.14
C GLN A 146 43.53 14.98 -8.28
N ALA A 147 43.61 16.19 -8.85
CA ALA A 147 42.45 17.03 -9.12
C ALA A 147 41.51 16.39 -10.15
N GLU A 148 42.08 15.83 -11.22
CA GLU A 148 41.31 15.16 -12.28
C GLU A 148 40.57 13.93 -11.76
N ILE A 149 41.24 13.09 -10.96
CA ILE A 149 40.63 11.92 -10.30
C ILE A 149 39.44 12.37 -9.43
N VAL A 150 39.67 13.34 -8.54
CA VAL A 150 38.64 13.87 -7.64
C VAL A 150 37.44 14.45 -8.40
N GLN A 151 37.67 15.12 -9.53
CA GLN A 151 36.60 15.71 -10.33
C GLN A 151 35.76 14.64 -11.02
N GLY A 152 36.39 13.59 -11.56
CA GLY A 152 35.71 12.44 -12.12
C GLY A 152 34.86 11.70 -11.09
N ASP A 153 35.44 11.43 -9.92
CA ASP A 153 34.76 10.73 -8.81
C ASP A 153 33.55 11.53 -8.32
N LYS A 154 33.69 12.86 -8.15
CA LYS A 154 32.59 13.73 -7.70
C LYS A 154 31.34 13.63 -8.60
N GLN A 155 31.52 13.64 -9.92
CA GLN A 155 30.40 13.56 -10.86
C GLN A 155 29.69 12.20 -10.77
N TYR A 156 30.46 11.12 -10.62
CA TYR A 156 29.92 9.77 -10.47
C TYR A 156 29.09 9.66 -9.18
N THR A 157 29.63 10.17 -8.08
CA THR A 157 29.00 10.16 -6.76
C THR A 157 27.71 10.97 -6.71
N GLU A 158 27.65 12.15 -7.35
CA GLU A 158 26.42 12.94 -7.42
C GLU A 158 25.31 12.21 -8.21
N ASN A 159 25.67 11.59 -9.33
CA ASN A 159 24.73 10.80 -10.13
C ASN A 159 24.23 9.56 -9.37
N GLU A 160 25.14 8.83 -8.72
CA GLU A 160 24.82 7.65 -7.91
C GLU A 160 23.89 8.04 -6.75
N ARG A 161 24.17 9.14 -6.05
CA ARG A 161 23.32 9.63 -4.97
C ARG A 161 21.90 9.95 -5.43
N GLY A 162 21.75 10.68 -6.54
CA GLY A 162 20.43 11.01 -7.08
C GLY A 162 19.63 9.77 -7.46
N PHE A 163 20.31 8.76 -8.01
CA PHE A 163 19.69 7.47 -8.33
C PHE A 163 19.24 6.70 -7.07
N LEU A 164 20.08 6.63 -6.03
CA LEU A 164 19.75 5.95 -4.78
C LEU A 164 18.60 6.64 -4.03
N GLU A 165 18.56 7.98 -4.03
CA GLU A 165 17.47 8.76 -3.45
C GLU A 165 16.13 8.49 -4.18
N ASP A 166 16.12 8.48 -5.52
CA ASP A 166 14.93 8.12 -6.31
C ASP A 166 14.46 6.69 -6.04
N LEU A 167 15.40 5.72 -6.03
CA LEU A 167 15.09 4.32 -5.77
C LEU A 167 14.49 4.11 -4.38
N THR A 168 15.07 4.74 -3.36
CA THR A 168 14.57 4.71 -1.97
C THR A 168 13.16 5.29 -1.89
N GLY A 169 12.90 6.41 -2.57
CA GLY A 169 11.58 7.03 -2.63
C GLY A 169 10.52 6.14 -3.30
N ARG A 170 10.89 5.48 -4.40
CA ARG A 170 10.00 4.55 -5.11
C ARG A 170 9.67 3.31 -4.28
N LEU A 171 10.68 2.68 -3.67
CA LEU A 171 10.49 1.51 -2.81
C LEU A 171 9.62 1.85 -1.59
N THR A 172 9.86 3.01 -0.96
CA THR A 172 9.03 3.49 0.15
C THR A 172 7.56 3.68 -0.27
N THR A 173 7.33 4.29 -1.43
CA THR A 173 5.99 4.49 -1.99
C THR A 173 5.32 3.15 -2.28
N PHE A 174 6.04 2.22 -2.90
CA PHE A 174 5.52 0.89 -3.23
C PHE A 174 5.18 0.09 -1.96
N CYS A 175 6.03 0.11 -0.94
CA CYS A 175 5.75 -0.47 0.38
C CYS A 175 4.45 0.08 0.98
N SER A 176 4.31 1.40 1.01
CA SER A 176 3.11 2.07 1.53
C SER A 176 1.84 1.68 0.77
N CYS A 177 1.91 1.64 -0.57
CA CYS A 177 0.80 1.21 -1.42
C CYS A 177 0.43 -0.25 -1.17
N THR A 178 1.42 -1.15 -1.08
CA THR A 178 1.19 -2.57 -0.83
C THR A 178 0.54 -2.78 0.53
N GLN A 179 1.02 -2.12 1.59
CA GLN A 179 0.40 -2.16 2.92
C GLN A 179 -1.06 -1.68 2.91
N LYS A 180 -1.40 -0.64 2.13
CA LYS A 180 -2.79 -0.19 1.96
C LYS A 180 -3.66 -1.23 1.28
N ILE A 181 -3.14 -1.90 0.25
CA ILE A 181 -3.83 -3.00 -0.44
C ILE A 181 -4.10 -4.15 0.54
N LEU A 182 -3.12 -4.52 1.35
CA LEU A 182 -3.25 -5.60 2.34
C LEU A 182 -4.34 -5.30 3.38
N ARG A 183 -4.34 -4.09 3.95
CA ARG A 183 -5.40 -3.64 4.87
C ARG A 183 -6.79 -3.69 4.22
N ARG A 184 -6.89 -3.37 2.93
CA ARG A 184 -8.16 -3.49 2.18
C ARG A 184 -8.54 -4.95 1.94
N GLY A 185 -7.56 -5.82 1.67
CA GLY A 185 -7.76 -7.27 1.64
C GLY A 185 -8.39 -7.79 2.94
N GLU A 186 -7.86 -7.38 4.10
CA GLU A 186 -8.42 -7.78 5.41
C GLU A 186 -9.88 -7.33 5.60
N GLN A 187 -10.19 -6.10 5.20
CA GLN A 187 -11.56 -5.58 5.25
C GLN A 187 -12.51 -6.35 4.32
N ILE A 188 -12.06 -6.71 3.12
CA ILE A 188 -12.82 -7.55 2.18
C ILE A 188 -13.07 -8.92 2.82
N ASN A 189 -12.06 -9.53 3.43
CA ASN A 189 -12.21 -10.83 4.10
C ASN A 189 -13.22 -10.77 5.26
N GLY A 190 -13.17 -9.70 6.06
CA GLY A 190 -14.15 -9.46 7.12
C GLY A 190 -15.57 -9.29 6.58
N THR A 191 -15.73 -8.53 5.49
CA THR A 191 -17.02 -8.34 4.82
C THR A 191 -17.57 -9.65 4.26
N ILE A 192 -16.74 -10.44 3.58
CA ILE A 192 -17.14 -11.77 3.07
C ILE A 192 -17.64 -12.65 4.22
N SER A 193 -16.95 -12.65 5.35
CA SER A 193 -17.34 -13.43 6.54
C SER A 193 -18.68 -12.98 7.13
N GLN A 194 -18.94 -11.67 7.16
CA GLN A 194 -20.23 -11.12 7.61
C GLN A 194 -21.36 -11.50 6.66
N VAL A 195 -21.15 -11.34 5.35
CA VAL A 195 -22.15 -11.68 4.32
C VAL A 195 -22.44 -13.18 4.33
N LYS A 196 -21.41 -14.05 4.45
CA LYS A 196 -21.58 -15.50 4.59
C LYS A 196 -22.48 -15.84 5.78
N ARG A 197 -22.21 -15.26 6.97
CA ARG A 197 -23.05 -15.48 8.16
C ARG A 197 -24.50 -15.01 7.97
N ALA A 198 -24.69 -13.81 7.43
CA ALA A 198 -26.03 -13.28 7.17
C ALA A 198 -26.81 -14.18 6.21
N TYR A 199 -26.16 -14.70 5.16
CA TYR A 199 -26.76 -15.62 4.21
C TYR A 199 -27.31 -16.88 4.88
N PHE A 200 -26.60 -17.46 5.85
CA PHE A 200 -27.07 -18.66 6.56
C PHE A 200 -28.15 -18.38 7.61
N LEU A 201 -28.20 -17.17 8.18
CA LEU A 201 -29.22 -16.78 9.16
C LEU A 201 -30.58 -16.42 8.52
N VAL A 202 -30.60 -15.92 7.28
CA VAL A 202 -31.85 -15.51 6.60
C VAL A 202 -32.87 -16.66 6.44
N PRO A 203 -32.48 -17.88 5.99
CA PRO A 203 -33.40 -19.01 5.93
C PRO A 203 -33.98 -19.40 7.30
N GLU A 204 -33.18 -19.31 8.36
CA GLU A 204 -33.61 -19.62 9.72
C GLU A 204 -34.64 -18.59 10.22
N GLY A 205 -34.36 -17.30 10.02
CA GLY A 205 -35.33 -16.23 10.31
C GLY A 205 -36.64 -16.41 9.54
N ARG A 206 -36.58 -16.84 8.28
CA ARG A 206 -37.78 -17.16 7.48
C ARG A 206 -38.60 -18.30 8.10
N ARG A 207 -37.94 -19.38 8.54
CA ARG A 207 -38.62 -20.50 9.22
C ARG A 207 -39.30 -20.05 10.51
N THR A 208 -38.62 -19.23 11.31
CA THR A 208 -39.19 -18.67 12.55
C THR A 208 -40.40 -17.80 12.26
N ILE A 209 -40.34 -16.91 11.25
CA ILE A 209 -41.48 -16.09 10.85
C ILE A 209 -42.67 -16.96 10.41
N SER A 210 -42.42 -17.99 9.58
CA SER A 210 -43.48 -18.90 9.16
C SER A 210 -44.11 -19.66 10.34
N ALA A 211 -43.30 -20.10 11.30
CA ALA A 211 -43.80 -20.74 12.52
C ALA A 211 -44.67 -19.79 13.35
N LEU A 212 -44.24 -18.53 13.51
CA LEU A 212 -45.02 -17.50 14.19
C LEU A 212 -46.34 -17.20 13.47
N GLN A 213 -46.33 -17.10 12.14
CA GLN A 213 -47.55 -16.90 11.35
C GLN A 213 -48.55 -18.04 11.55
N ASN A 214 -48.09 -19.30 11.58
CA ASN A 214 -48.94 -20.45 11.87
C ASN A 214 -49.50 -20.41 13.29
N ALA A 215 -48.68 -20.07 14.29
CA ALA A 215 -49.12 -19.95 15.67
C ALA A 215 -50.19 -18.86 15.84
N ILE A 216 -50.01 -17.70 15.20
CA ILE A 216 -51.00 -16.62 15.17
C ILE A 216 -52.32 -17.09 14.53
N GLY A 217 -52.24 -17.82 13.41
CA GLY A 217 -53.42 -18.39 12.77
C GLY A 217 -54.19 -19.33 13.70
N ASN A 218 -53.50 -20.20 14.42
CA ASN A 218 -54.11 -21.12 15.37
C ASN A 218 -54.77 -20.37 16.54
N MET A 219 -54.10 -19.37 17.12
CA MET A 219 -54.68 -18.56 18.20
C MET A 219 -55.94 -17.82 17.74
N ARG A 220 -55.93 -17.28 16.50
CA ARG A 220 -57.10 -16.62 15.93
C ARG A 220 -58.29 -17.58 15.84
N ASN A 221 -58.08 -18.78 15.32
CA ASN A 221 -59.13 -19.79 15.23
C ASN A 221 -59.70 -20.12 16.63
N THR A 222 -58.83 -20.31 17.63
CA THR A 222 -59.28 -20.54 19.02
C THR A 222 -60.11 -19.38 19.58
N VAL A 223 -59.70 -18.14 19.31
CA VAL A 223 -60.46 -16.95 19.75
C VAL A 223 -61.81 -16.88 19.05
N ASP A 224 -61.86 -17.13 17.74
CA ASP A 224 -63.10 -17.15 16.96
C ASP A 224 -64.05 -18.26 17.47
N ASP A 225 -63.53 -19.45 17.79
CA ASP A 225 -64.30 -20.55 18.38
C ASP A 225 -64.88 -20.17 19.75
N MET A 226 -64.04 -19.64 20.65
CA MET A 226 -64.49 -19.18 21.97
C MET A 226 -65.55 -18.09 21.88
N HIS A 227 -65.39 -17.15 20.94
CA HIS A 227 -66.39 -16.13 20.68
C HIS A 227 -67.71 -16.73 20.20
N GLY A 228 -67.65 -17.68 19.26
CA GLY A 228 -68.82 -18.42 18.79
C GLY A 228 -69.59 -19.11 19.91
N TYR A 229 -68.88 -19.82 20.80
CA TYR A 229 -69.48 -20.47 21.97
C TYR A 229 -70.15 -19.47 22.92
N LEU A 230 -69.51 -18.34 23.21
CA LEU A 230 -70.06 -17.32 24.11
C LEU A 230 -71.31 -16.64 23.52
N VAL A 231 -71.32 -16.36 22.22
CA VAL A 231 -72.48 -15.79 21.53
C VAL A 231 -73.64 -16.77 21.51
N GLN A 232 -73.39 -18.07 21.25
CA GLN A 232 -74.42 -19.10 21.32
C GLN A 232 -75.00 -19.23 22.74
N SER A 233 -74.15 -19.31 23.76
CA SER A 233 -74.58 -19.42 25.16
C SER A 233 -75.41 -18.22 25.62
N ASN A 234 -75.17 -17.02 25.10
CA ASN A 234 -75.96 -15.83 25.40
C ASN A 234 -77.32 -15.80 24.68
N ASN A 235 -77.47 -16.50 23.56
CA ASN A 235 -78.74 -16.58 22.83
C ASN A 235 -79.66 -17.68 23.36
N GLU A 236 -79.14 -18.60 24.17
CA GLU A 236 -79.88 -19.70 24.81
C GLU A 236 -80.36 -19.36 26.24
N LEU A 237 -80.02 -18.18 26.76
CA LEU A 237 -80.48 -17.60 28.03
C LEU A 237 -81.60 -16.58 27.81
#